data_AF-A0AAW9X966-F1
#
_entry.id   AF-A0AAW9X966-F1
#
_cell.length_a   1.000
_cell.length_b   1.000
_cell.length_c   1.000
_cell.angle_alpha   90.00
_cell.angle_beta   90.00
_cell.angle_gamma   90.00
#
_symmetry.space_group_name_H-M   'P 1'
#
loop_
_entity.id
_entity.type
_entity.pdbx_description
1 polymer ?
#
loop_
_entity_poly.entity_id
_entity_poly.type
_entity_poly.pdbx_seq_one_letter_code
_entity_poly.pdbx_strand_id
1 'polypeptide(L)' 'TLHDIELELQKEAKKKTPQIRFSPFEPATPFTLRFYSAAQNACWAVKLAHDGALSLNQCDERMP' A
#
# COMPACT_ATOMS: atom_id res chain seq x y z
N THR A 1 -8.95 20.38 26.84
CA THR A 1 -10.22 21.13 26.83
C THR A 1 -11.20 20.41 25.92
N LEU A 2 -12.51 20.76 25.94
CA LEU A 2 -13.48 20.16 25.00
C LEU A 2 -13.09 20.39 23.52
N HIS A 3 -12.43 21.52 23.24
CA HIS A 3 -11.92 21.85 21.91
C HIS A 3 -10.87 20.85 21.41
N ASP A 4 -9.97 20.40 22.29
CA ASP A 4 -8.92 19.43 21.93
C ASP A 4 -9.53 18.06 21.56
N ILE A 5 -10.63 17.67 22.20
CA ILE A 5 -11.35 16.42 21.92
C ILE A 5 -12.03 16.50 20.55
N GLU A 6 -12.66 17.64 20.23
CA GLU A 6 -13.30 17.88 18.94
C GLU A 6 -12.28 17.83 17.78
N LEU A 7 -11.09 18.41 17.98
CA LEU A 7 -10.00 18.37 17.01
C LEU A 7 -9.52 16.94 16.72
N GLU A 8 -9.33 16.12 17.75
CA GLU A 8 -8.91 14.72 17.55
C GLU A 8 -10.00 13.87 16.87
N LEU A 9 -11.28 14.11 17.16
CA LEU A 9 -12.39 13.44 16.47
C LEU A 9 -12.45 13.82 14.98
N GLN A 10 -12.23 15.09 14.64
CA GLN A 10 -12.18 15.52 13.24
C GLN A 10 -10.98 14.92 12.49
N LYS A 11 -9.85 14.72 13.16
CA LYS A 11 -8.65 14.10 12.61
C LYS A 11 -8.87 12.61 12.32
N GLU A 12 -9.50 11.88 13.24
CA GLU A 12 -9.89 10.48 13.00
C GLU A 12 -10.96 10.36 11.91
N ALA A 13 -11.93 11.29 11.84
CA ALA A 13 -12.93 11.30 10.77
C ALA A 13 -12.33 11.53 9.37
N LYS A 14 -11.20 12.25 9.28
CA LYS A 14 -10.46 12.49 8.03
C LYS A 14 -9.46 11.38 7.71
N LYS A 15 -9.31 10.38 8.58
CA LYS A 15 -8.37 9.28 8.39
C LYS A 15 -8.82 8.41 7.22
N LYS A 16 -7.99 8.38 6.18
CA LYS A 16 -8.25 7.51 5.03
C LYS A 16 -8.10 6.05 5.44
N THR A 17 -9.01 5.22 4.96
CA THR A 17 -8.86 3.77 5.06
C THR A 17 -7.64 3.33 4.26
N PRO A 18 -6.72 2.54 4.85
CA PRO A 18 -5.60 1.98 4.11
C PRO A 18 -6.10 1.01 3.04
N GLN A 19 -5.49 1.09 1.86
CA GLN A 19 -5.81 0.24 0.70
C GLN A 19 -5.28 -1.19 0.88
N ILE A 20 -4.16 -1.33 1.59
CA ILE A 20 -3.56 -2.62 1.94
C ILE A 20 -3.74 -2.83 3.43
N ARG A 21 -4.35 -3.96 3.80
CA ARG A 21 -4.63 -4.35 5.18
C ARG A 21 -4.11 -5.77 5.39
N PHE A 22 -3.47 -6.00 6.53
CA PHE A 22 -3.03 -7.32 6.96
C PHE A 22 -3.79 -7.67 8.23
N SER A 23 -4.44 -8.84 8.22
CA SER A 23 -5.16 -9.39 9.37
C SER A 23 -4.43 -10.65 9.85
N PRO A 24 -4.23 -10.87 11.16
CA PRO A 24 -3.48 -12.03 11.67
C PRO A 24 -4.06 -13.41 11.32
N PHE A 25 -5.35 -13.46 10.99
CA PHE A 25 -6.09 -14.71 10.76
C PHE A 25 -6.78 -14.79 9.40
N GLU A 26 -6.55 -13.81 8.52
CA GLU A 26 -7.10 -13.80 7.16
C GLU A 26 -5.94 -13.74 6.17
N PRO A 27 -6.01 -14.48 5.05
CA PRO A 27 -5.05 -14.34 3.98
C PRO A 27 -4.98 -12.89 3.51
N ALA A 28 -3.76 -12.37 3.34
CA ALA A 28 -3.58 -11.03 2.84
C ALA A 28 -4.05 -10.95 1.38
N THR A 29 -4.84 -9.93 1.05
CA THR A 29 -5.31 -9.68 -0.31
C THR A 29 -4.11 -9.45 -1.23
N PRO A 30 -3.97 -10.18 -2.34
CA PRO A 30 -2.88 -9.98 -3.30
C PRO A 30 -2.86 -8.56 -3.86
N PHE A 31 -1.66 -8.01 -4.04
CA PHE A 31 -1.47 -6.68 -4.60
C PHE A 31 -0.12 -6.57 -5.33
N THR A 32 0.04 -5.49 -6.09
CA THR A 32 1.32 -5.10 -6.69
C THR A 32 1.54 -3.61 -6.48
N LEU A 33 2.65 -3.25 -5.83
CA LEU A 33 3.11 -1.87 -5.68
C LEU A 33 4.26 -1.63 -6.66
N ARG A 34 4.13 -0.60 -7.51
CA ARG A 34 5.17 -0.21 -8.47
C ARG A 34 5.79 1.12 -8.06
N PHE A 35 7.12 1.19 -8.10
CA PHE A 35 7.92 2.35 -7.79
C PHE A 35 8.68 2.76 -9.04
N TYR A 36 8.33 3.93 -9.58
CA TYR A 36 8.98 4.48 -10.77
C TYR A 36 9.97 5.57 -10.35
N SER A 37 11.21 5.44 -10.78
CA SER A 37 12.24 6.47 -10.66
C SER A 37 12.46 7.11 -12.02
N ALA A 38 11.93 8.32 -12.21
CA ALA A 38 12.13 9.07 -13.46
C ALA A 38 13.61 9.39 -13.70
N ALA A 39 14.37 9.70 -12.65
CA ALA A 39 15.79 10.06 -12.75
C ALA A 39 16.68 8.89 -13.20
N GLN A 40 16.29 7.66 -12.87
CA GLN A 40 17.05 6.45 -13.21
C GLN A 40 16.39 5.64 -14.34
N ASN A 41 15.29 6.14 -14.90
CA ASN A 41 14.40 5.40 -15.80
C ASN A 41 14.20 3.94 -15.37
N ALA A 42 13.94 3.75 -14.07
CA ALA A 42 13.90 2.42 -13.45
C ALA A 42 12.56 2.19 -12.77
N CYS A 43 12.08 0.95 -12.85
CA CYS A 43 10.85 0.56 -12.18
C CYS A 43 11.07 -0.71 -11.36
N TRP A 44 10.61 -0.67 -10.11
CA TRP A 44 10.61 -1.80 -9.18
C TRP A 44 9.19 -2.13 -8.75
N ALA A 45 8.88 -3.41 -8.65
CA ALA A 45 7.58 -3.91 -8.23
C ALA A 45 7.72 -4.84 -7.02
N VAL A 46 6.91 -4.58 -5.99
CA VAL A 46 6.68 -5.49 -4.87
C VAL A 46 5.33 -6.16 -5.10
N LYS A 47 5.31 -7.50 -5.17
CA LYS A 47 4.09 -8.27 -5.43
C LYS A 47 3.86 -9.27 -4.31
N LEU A 48 2.64 -9.27 -3.79
CA LEU A 48 2.11 -10.33 -2.94
C LEU A 48 1.22 -11.22 -3.82
N ALA A 49 1.57 -12.50 -3.95
CA ALA A 49 0.83 -13.48 -4.72
C ALA A 49 -0.30 -14.14 -3.89
N HIS A 50 -1.17 -14.89 -4.58
CA HIS A 50 -2.32 -15.57 -3.96
C HIS A 50 -1.95 -16.66 -2.95
N ASP A 51 -0.76 -17.24 -3.10
CA ASP A 51 -0.19 -18.21 -2.17
C ASP A 51 0.51 -17.55 -0.96
N GLY A 52 0.46 -16.21 -0.87
CA GLY A 52 1.12 -15.43 0.18
C GLY A 52 2.61 -15.19 -0.08
N ALA A 53 3.16 -15.62 -1.22
CA ALA A 53 4.55 -15.36 -1.56
C ALA A 53 4.76 -13.87 -1.86
N LEU A 54 5.76 -13.28 -1.20
CA LEU A 54 6.20 -11.91 -1.45
C LEU A 54 7.42 -11.91 -2.37
N SER A 55 7.39 -11.09 -3.42
CA SER A 55 8.49 -10.97 -4.38
C SER A 55 8.81 -9.52 -4.68
N LEU A 56 10.10 -9.26 -4.94
CA LEU A 56 10.63 -7.99 -5.41
C LEU A 56 11.26 -8.22 -6.78
N ASN A 57 10.75 -7.53 -7.80
CA ASN A 57 11.20 -7.68 -9.18
C ASN A 57 11.35 -6.31 -9.85
N GLN A 58 12.16 -6.21 -10.90
CA GLN A 58 12.03 -5.09 -11.82
C GLN A 58 10.67 -5.18 -12.51
N CYS A 59 10.05 -4.04 -12.80
CA CYS A 59 8.80 -4.05 -13.55
C CYS A 59 9.08 -4.53 -14.96
N ASP A 60 8.24 -5.42 -15.47
CA ASP A 60 8.27 -5.73 -16.90
C ASP A 60 7.93 -4.46 -17.70
N GLU A 61 8.88 -3.94 -18.47
CA GLU A 61 8.65 -2.84 -19.42
C GLU A 61 7.71 -3.25 -20.58
N ARG A 62 7.36 -4.54 -20.66
CA ARG A 62 6.41 -5.10 -21.62
C ARG A 62 5.05 -5.37 -20.98
N MET A 63 4.34 -4.30 -20.64
CA MET A 63 2.90 -4.19 -20.87
C MET A 63 2.47 -2.73 -20.64
N PRO A 64 1.52 -2.24 -21.46
CA PRO A 64 1.31 -0.82 -21.74
C PRO A 64 0.83 0.01 -20.55
#